data_AF-A0A318ZBJ7-F1
#
_entry.id   AF-A0A318ZBJ7-F1
#
_cell.length_a   1.000
_cell.length_b   1.000
_cell.length_c   1.000
_cell.angle_alpha   90.00
_cell.angle_beta   90.00
_cell.angle_gamma   90.00
#
_symmetry.space_group_name_H-M   'P 1'
#
loop_
_entity.id
_entity.type
_entity.pdbx_description
1 polymer ?
#
loop_
_entity_poly.entity_id
_entity_poly.type
_entity_poly.pdbx_seq_one_letter_code
_entity_poly.pdbx_strand_id
1 'polypeptide(L)'
;MSIYTTIATSKERHGEIQTALAAVESSPETLQSHKSYLSDLRRALAETNQQLEQLRQITQVERALHEKYRDSTVRRLLYRATGKRGDFEAKADQEMRDYYAALAKENRAQAQREMLEAQVVDAVTKEHELEAACAARGRLHEELDAIYRTIFEGRTEDFPEEDAQEEVTRLARREYGQRRQRWSDVRQAAQCLARAQLTIREAMFHLVESLRQSERDLWGFGGTLIDWRQKNCLSRAQQKVSQTQMLVAQATRLDSNVQPLPAMSLVQRDWIGGMLCDTFLFHLNFLDLMQQSVLEVNRAEEALAAQVRRIQSRETDMQAQVEEARVTFETAQQDLRQIRYEVFMKAADPPPPYTDQPSVGIST
;
A
#
# COMPACT_ATOMS: atom_id res chain seq x y z
N MET A 1 -34.27 31.64 -17.35
CA MET A 1 -33.60 32.91 -16.97
C MET A 1 -32.40 33.08 -17.87
N SER A 2 -32.02 34.31 -18.21
CA SER A 2 -30.86 34.56 -19.08
C SER A 2 -29.56 34.27 -18.32
N ILE A 3 -28.55 33.71 -18.98
CA ILE A 3 -27.21 33.43 -18.39
C ILE A 3 -26.67 34.66 -17.67
N TYR A 4 -26.83 35.84 -18.26
CA TYR A 4 -26.41 37.13 -17.68
C TYR A 4 -27.09 37.44 -16.34
N THR A 5 -28.37 37.09 -16.19
CA THR A 5 -29.10 37.32 -14.92
C THR A 5 -28.60 36.40 -13.80
N THR A 6 -28.31 35.13 -14.10
CA THR A 6 -27.74 34.19 -13.13
C THR A 6 -26.32 34.60 -12.73
N ILE A 7 -25.49 35.02 -13.69
CA ILE A 7 -24.14 35.53 -13.44
C ILE A 7 -24.17 36.76 -12.52
N ALA A 8 -25.05 37.73 -12.79
CA ALA A 8 -25.20 38.91 -11.94
C ALA A 8 -25.57 38.53 -10.50
N THR A 9 -26.47 37.56 -10.30
CA THR A 9 -26.87 37.10 -8.97
C THR A 9 -25.80 36.29 -8.22
N SER A 10 -24.85 35.67 -8.94
CA SER A 10 -23.80 34.84 -8.33
C SER A 10 -22.44 35.54 -8.20
N LYS A 11 -22.28 36.77 -8.70
CA LYS A 11 -21.01 37.52 -8.77
C LYS A 11 -20.31 37.65 -7.42
N GLU A 12 -21.03 38.09 -6.39
CA GLU A 12 -20.46 38.31 -5.04
C GLU A 12 -19.98 36.98 -4.44
N ARG A 13 -20.83 35.96 -4.47
CA ARG A 13 -20.50 34.63 -3.94
C ARG A 13 -19.32 33.98 -4.68
N HIS A 14 -19.27 34.14 -6.00
CA HIS A 14 -18.17 33.67 -6.83
C HIS A 14 -16.84 34.30 -6.42
N GLY A 15 -16.80 35.62 -6.20
CA GLY A 15 -15.60 36.33 -5.73
C GLY A 15 -15.14 35.90 -4.32
N GLU A 16 -16.07 35.66 -3.40
CA GLU A 16 -15.76 35.11 -2.07
C GLU A 16 -15.09 33.73 -2.16
N ILE A 17 -15.65 32.83 -2.97
CA ILE A 17 -15.13 31.47 -3.17
C ILE A 17 -13.73 31.51 -3.75
N GLN A 18 -13.47 32.38 -4.74
CA GLN A 18 -12.13 32.51 -5.33
C GLN A 18 -11.09 33.03 -4.34
N THR A 19 -11.46 34.03 -3.54
CA THR A 19 -10.59 34.57 -2.48
C THR A 19 -10.27 33.48 -1.45
N ALA A 20 -11.27 32.69 -1.05
CA ALA A 20 -11.09 31.59 -0.11
C ALA A 20 -10.24 30.45 -0.72
N LEU A 21 -10.41 30.14 -2.01
CA LEU A 21 -9.60 29.14 -2.72
C LEU A 21 -8.12 29.53 -2.80
N ALA A 22 -7.83 30.79 -3.10
CA ALA A 22 -6.46 31.30 -3.14
C ALA A 22 -5.73 31.14 -1.78
N ALA A 23 -6.45 31.29 -0.67
CA ALA A 23 -5.89 31.11 0.67
C ALA A 23 -5.51 29.65 0.99
N VAL A 24 -6.12 28.65 0.32
CA VAL A 24 -5.91 27.22 0.58
C VAL A 24 -5.29 26.47 -0.60
N GLU A 25 -4.87 27.16 -1.65
CA GLU A 25 -4.44 26.57 -2.93
C GLU A 25 -3.27 25.60 -2.77
N SER A 26 -2.25 25.97 -1.99
CA SER A 26 -1.04 25.17 -1.74
C SER A 26 -1.20 24.07 -0.67
N SER A 27 -2.39 23.95 -0.06
CA SER A 27 -2.63 22.99 1.04
C SER A 27 -2.37 21.53 0.66
N PRO A 28 -2.74 21.02 -0.54
CA PRO A 28 -2.50 19.61 -0.90
C PRO A 28 -1.02 19.26 -1.04
N GLU A 29 -0.23 20.11 -1.68
CA GLU A 29 1.22 19.92 -1.84
C GLU A 29 1.94 20.00 -0.49
N THR A 30 1.49 20.95 0.36
CA THR A 30 1.98 21.10 1.73
C THR A 30 1.64 19.86 2.56
N LEU A 31 0.42 19.32 2.45
CA LEU A 31 0.00 18.10 3.12
C LEU A 31 0.84 16.89 2.68
N GLN A 32 1.11 16.74 1.39
CA GLN A 32 1.92 15.63 0.87
C GLN A 32 3.36 15.69 1.37
N SER A 33 3.96 16.90 1.36
CA SER A 33 5.30 17.13 1.89
C SER A 33 5.34 16.87 3.40
N HIS A 34 4.31 17.30 4.12
CA HIS A 34 4.17 17.11 5.57
C HIS A 34 4.00 15.64 5.96
N LYS A 35 3.22 14.86 5.18
CA LYS A 35 3.10 13.39 5.37
C LYS A 35 4.44 12.68 5.22
N SER A 36 5.27 13.14 4.28
CA SER A 36 6.64 12.61 4.09
C SER A 36 7.52 12.94 5.29
N TYR A 37 7.51 14.19 5.76
CA TYR A 37 8.21 14.61 6.99
C TYR A 37 7.79 13.80 8.22
N LEU A 38 6.49 13.57 8.39
CA LEU A 38 5.94 12.81 9.50
C LEU A 38 6.37 11.33 9.45
N SER A 39 6.44 10.75 8.25
CA SER A 39 6.98 9.41 8.04
C SER A 39 8.46 9.32 8.45
N ASP A 40 9.26 10.33 8.08
CA ASP A 40 10.69 10.39 8.46
C ASP A 40 10.87 10.55 9.98
N LEU A 41 10.06 11.38 10.64
CA LEU A 41 10.05 11.49 12.10
C LEU A 41 9.71 10.16 12.79
N ARG A 42 8.69 9.46 12.30
CA ARG A 42 8.30 8.14 12.84
C ARG A 42 9.41 7.11 12.66
N ARG A 43 10.12 7.12 11.53
CA ARG A 43 11.29 6.26 11.29
C ARG A 43 12.42 6.60 12.27
N ALA A 44 12.78 7.88 12.40
CA ALA A 44 13.82 8.31 13.33
C ALA A 44 13.48 7.95 14.78
N LEU A 45 12.21 8.06 15.18
CA LEU A 45 11.75 7.65 16.50
C LEU A 45 11.88 6.13 16.72
N ALA A 46 11.52 5.32 15.72
CA ALA A 46 11.67 3.86 15.79
C ALA A 46 13.15 3.44 15.90
N GLU A 47 14.03 4.05 15.11
CA GLU A 47 15.48 3.83 15.19
C GLU A 47 16.05 4.26 16.55
N THR A 48 15.65 5.42 17.07
CA THR A 48 16.06 5.90 18.39
C THR A 48 15.59 4.95 19.50
N ASN A 49 14.37 4.41 19.39
CA ASN A 49 13.85 3.43 20.34
C ASN A 49 14.67 2.13 20.35
N GLN A 50 15.06 1.64 19.17
CA GLN A 50 15.91 0.45 19.06
C GLN A 50 17.30 0.71 19.66
N GLN A 51 17.89 1.87 19.39
CA GLN A 51 19.18 2.26 19.97
C GLN A 51 19.11 2.40 21.48
N LEU A 52 18.04 3.02 22.01
CA LEU A 52 17.82 3.18 23.44
C LEU A 52 17.71 1.83 24.15
N GLU A 53 17.04 0.85 23.56
CA GLU A 53 16.95 -0.50 24.12
C GLU A 53 18.32 -1.19 24.18
N GLN A 54 19.13 -1.06 23.13
CA GLN A 54 20.51 -1.57 23.13
C GLN A 54 21.37 -0.87 24.19
N LEU A 55 21.26 0.45 24.31
CA LEU A 55 21.99 1.24 25.30
C LEU A 55 21.59 0.86 26.73
N ARG A 56 20.31 0.63 27.00
CA ARG A 56 19.81 0.14 28.30
C ARG A 56 20.41 -1.20 28.68
N GLN A 57 20.50 -2.14 27.73
CA GLN A 57 21.15 -3.43 27.96
C GLN A 57 22.63 -3.27 28.29
N ILE A 58 23.35 -2.42 27.55
CA ILE A 58 24.75 -2.11 27.81
C ILE A 58 24.91 -1.47 29.20
N THR A 59 24.15 -0.43 29.51
CA THR A 59 24.18 0.24 30.83
C THR A 59 23.90 -0.75 31.95
N GLN A 60 22.97 -1.70 31.78
CA GLN A 60 22.67 -2.73 32.77
C GLN A 60 23.85 -3.68 33.00
N VAL A 61 24.55 -4.10 31.93
CA VAL A 61 25.76 -4.93 32.02
C VAL A 61 26.88 -4.18 32.72
N GLU A 62 27.18 -2.96 32.29
CA GLU A 62 28.23 -2.11 32.88
C GLU A 62 27.95 -1.79 34.34
N ARG A 63 26.68 -1.52 34.69
CA ARG A 63 26.25 -1.33 36.08
C ARG A 63 26.53 -2.56 36.93
N ALA A 64 26.18 -3.75 36.44
CA ALA A 64 26.40 -4.99 37.18
C ALA A 64 27.91 -5.29 37.34
N LEU A 65 28.75 -4.91 36.38
CA LEU A 65 30.20 -5.03 36.49
C LEU A 65 30.76 -4.03 37.51
N HIS A 66 30.38 -2.76 37.42
CA HIS A 66 30.74 -1.73 38.38
C HIS A 66 30.37 -2.12 39.82
N GLU A 67 29.15 -2.61 40.05
CA GLU A 67 28.68 -3.10 41.37
C GLU A 67 29.55 -4.27 41.88
N LYS A 68 29.92 -5.22 41.01
CA LYS A 68 30.79 -6.36 41.38
C LYS A 68 32.19 -5.91 41.82
N TYR A 69 32.78 -4.90 41.18
CA TYR A 69 34.10 -4.39 41.55
C TYR A 69 34.06 -3.46 42.76
N ARG A 70 32.97 -2.69 42.94
CA ARG A 70 32.76 -1.85 44.11
C ARG A 70 32.57 -2.67 45.39
N ASP A 71 31.70 -3.68 45.34
CA ASP A 71 31.16 -4.33 46.55
C ASP A 71 31.86 -5.66 46.91
N SER A 72 32.65 -6.26 46.01
CA SER A 72 33.25 -7.57 46.27
C SER A 72 34.48 -7.50 47.18
N THR A 73 34.26 -7.82 48.46
CA THR A 73 35.32 -8.05 49.46
C THR A 73 36.19 -9.26 49.10
N VAL A 74 35.62 -10.32 48.53
CA VAL A 74 36.35 -11.53 48.10
C VAL A 74 37.34 -11.23 46.97
N ARG A 75 36.92 -10.47 45.93
CA ARG A 75 37.84 -10.05 44.86
C ARG A 75 38.93 -9.13 45.39
N ARG A 76 38.57 -8.17 46.24
CA ARG A 76 39.52 -7.26 46.89
C ARG A 76 40.58 -8.03 47.70
N LEU A 77 40.16 -9.07 48.44
CA LEU A 77 41.06 -9.94 49.20
C LEU A 77 41.95 -10.80 48.29
N LEU A 78 41.40 -11.38 47.21
CA LEU A 78 42.16 -12.19 46.25
C LEU A 78 43.27 -11.38 45.56
N TYR A 79 42.94 -10.19 45.05
CA TYR A 79 43.92 -9.28 44.43
C TYR A 79 44.98 -8.80 45.43
N ARG A 80 44.60 -8.63 46.70
CA ARG A 80 45.53 -8.31 47.79
C ARG A 80 46.46 -9.49 48.10
N ALA A 81 45.94 -10.72 48.12
CA ALA A 81 46.71 -11.93 48.38
C ALA A 81 47.73 -12.24 47.26
N THR A 82 47.44 -11.86 46.01
CA THR A 82 48.36 -12.01 44.87
C THR A 82 49.29 -10.82 44.66
N GLY A 83 49.28 -9.80 45.55
CA GLY A 83 50.12 -8.61 45.43
C GLY A 83 49.72 -7.62 44.32
N LYS A 84 48.53 -7.76 43.73
CA LYS A 84 48.04 -7.00 42.55
C LYS A 84 47.03 -5.91 42.92
N ARG A 85 47.22 -5.22 44.04
CA ARG A 85 46.26 -4.23 44.53
C ARG A 85 46.00 -3.08 43.56
N GLY A 86 47.06 -2.55 42.92
CA GLY A 86 46.94 -1.49 41.92
C GLY A 86 46.11 -1.90 40.71
N ASP A 87 46.22 -3.15 40.25
CA ASP A 87 45.43 -3.67 39.13
C ASP A 87 43.93 -3.75 39.47
N PHE A 88 43.58 -3.99 40.74
CA PHE A 88 42.18 -4.00 41.18
C PHE A 88 41.59 -2.58 41.20
N GLU A 89 42.32 -1.61 41.75
CA GLU A 89 41.90 -0.21 41.80
C GLU A 89 41.77 0.38 40.38
N ALA A 90 42.74 0.12 39.51
CA ALA A 90 42.69 0.53 38.10
C ALA A 90 41.50 -0.09 37.34
N LYS A 91 41.18 -1.37 37.59
CA LYS A 91 39.98 -2.00 37.02
C LYS A 91 38.70 -1.39 37.57
N ALA A 92 38.58 -1.19 38.88
CA ALA A 92 37.39 -0.58 39.47
C ALA A 92 37.11 0.84 38.91
N ASP A 93 38.17 1.63 38.72
CA ASP A 93 38.08 2.96 38.11
C ASP A 93 37.66 2.89 36.63
N GLN A 94 38.16 1.89 35.89
CA GLN A 94 37.77 1.67 34.50
C GLN A 94 36.28 1.31 34.37
N GLU A 95 35.80 0.33 35.16
CA GLU A 95 34.39 -0.09 35.15
C GLU A 95 33.45 1.06 35.58
N MET A 96 33.90 1.93 36.50
CA MET A 96 33.16 3.15 36.86
C MET A 96 33.04 4.10 35.66
N ARG A 97 34.14 4.36 34.93
CA ARG A 97 34.13 5.21 33.75
C ARG A 97 33.23 4.65 32.65
N ASP A 98 33.31 3.35 32.41
CA ASP A 98 32.52 2.66 31.38
C ASP A 98 31.03 2.70 31.70
N TYR A 99 30.64 2.48 32.97
CA TYR A 99 29.26 2.66 33.43
C TYR A 99 28.74 4.09 33.22
N TYR A 100 29.47 5.12 33.66
CA TYR A 100 29.01 6.50 33.49
C TYR A 100 28.99 6.93 32.02
N ALA A 101 29.90 6.41 31.18
CA ALA A 101 29.88 6.64 29.75
C ALA A 101 28.66 6.00 29.08
N ALA A 102 28.30 4.76 29.47
CA ALA A 102 27.09 4.08 29.01
C ALA A 102 25.82 4.84 29.44
N LEU A 103 25.73 5.22 30.72
CA LEU A 103 24.61 5.99 31.26
C LEU A 103 24.45 7.36 30.57
N ALA A 104 25.55 8.05 30.28
CA ALA A 104 25.49 9.32 29.56
C ALA A 104 24.98 9.16 28.12
N LYS A 105 25.33 8.06 27.44
CA LYS A 105 24.81 7.75 26.10
C LYS A 105 23.32 7.41 26.15
N GLU A 106 22.90 6.61 27.13
CA GLU A 106 21.49 6.28 27.35
C GLU A 106 20.66 7.55 27.60
N ASN A 107 21.10 8.44 28.49
CA ASN A 107 20.39 9.69 28.78
C ASN A 107 20.29 10.60 27.56
N ARG A 108 21.32 10.66 26.72
CA ARG A 108 21.27 11.43 25.44
C ARG A 108 20.25 10.84 24.48
N ALA A 109 20.23 9.51 24.31
CA ALA A 109 19.26 8.84 23.46
C ALA A 109 17.82 9.00 24.00
N GLN A 110 17.65 8.97 25.33
CA GLN A 110 16.37 9.23 26.00
C GLN A 110 15.87 10.65 25.73
N ALA A 111 16.72 11.67 25.85
CA ALA A 111 16.36 13.05 25.54
C ALA A 111 16.03 13.24 24.05
N GLN A 112 16.76 12.56 23.16
CA GLN A 112 16.47 12.57 21.72
C GLN A 112 15.10 11.93 21.43
N ARG A 113 14.75 10.82 22.09
CA ARG A 113 13.43 10.20 21.97
C ARG A 113 12.32 11.16 22.37
N GLU A 114 12.45 11.80 23.53
CA GLU A 114 11.45 12.75 24.05
C GLU A 114 11.26 13.94 23.12
N MET A 115 12.35 14.46 22.55
CA MET A 115 12.29 15.52 21.53
C MET A 115 11.55 15.06 20.27
N LEU A 116 11.85 13.86 19.77
CA LEU A 116 11.18 13.30 18.58
C LEU A 116 9.69 13.01 18.85
N GLU A 117 9.34 12.53 20.04
CA GLU A 117 7.95 12.32 20.46
C GLU A 117 7.16 13.63 20.44
N ALA A 118 7.72 14.71 20.99
CA ALA A 118 7.10 16.04 20.95
C ALA A 118 6.90 16.53 19.51
N GLN A 119 7.94 16.39 18.66
CA GLN A 119 7.85 16.77 17.24
C GLN A 119 6.79 15.97 16.48
N VAL A 120 6.61 14.68 16.79
CA VAL A 120 5.56 13.85 16.20
C VAL A 120 4.17 14.34 16.62
N VAL A 121 3.97 14.71 17.88
CA VAL A 121 2.68 15.24 18.37
C VAL A 121 2.33 16.55 17.66
N ASP A 122 3.30 17.47 17.56
CA ASP A 122 3.11 18.74 16.86
C ASP A 122 2.85 18.51 15.37
N ALA A 123 3.59 17.60 14.73
CA ALA A 123 3.40 17.26 13.33
C ALA A 123 2.03 16.63 13.07
N VAL A 124 1.53 15.75 13.93
CA VAL A 124 0.17 15.17 13.79
C VAL A 124 -0.90 16.25 13.91
N THR A 125 -0.73 17.20 14.83
CA THR A 125 -1.65 18.33 14.95
C THR A 125 -1.68 19.16 13.66
N LYS A 126 -0.50 19.44 13.09
CA LYS A 126 -0.39 20.16 11.83
C LYS A 126 -0.96 19.40 10.63
N GLU A 127 -0.83 18.08 10.61
CA GLU A 127 -1.43 17.21 9.60
C GLU A 127 -2.95 17.38 9.59
N HIS A 128 -3.61 17.37 10.76
CA HIS A 128 -5.04 17.58 10.87
C HIS A 128 -5.50 18.97 10.37
N GLU A 129 -4.73 20.03 10.64
CA GLU A 129 -5.02 21.37 10.10
C GLU A 129 -4.96 21.39 8.56
N LEU A 130 -3.93 20.77 7.99
CA LEU A 130 -3.74 20.68 6.54
C LEU A 130 -4.83 19.81 5.87
N GLU A 131 -5.26 18.73 6.52
CA GLU A 131 -6.38 17.91 6.07
C GLU A 131 -7.70 18.70 6.09
N ALA A 132 -7.95 19.49 7.14
CA ALA A 132 -9.10 20.38 7.21
C ALA A 132 -9.07 21.46 6.10
N ALA A 133 -7.91 22.03 5.80
CA ALA A 133 -7.72 22.97 4.70
C ALA A 133 -7.97 22.32 3.33
N CYS A 134 -7.50 21.08 3.11
CA CYS A 134 -7.79 20.31 1.91
C CYS A 134 -9.29 20.00 1.76
N ALA A 135 -9.97 19.66 2.85
CA ALA A 135 -11.42 19.43 2.85
C ALA A 135 -12.21 20.72 2.60
N ALA A 136 -11.75 21.86 3.12
CA ALA A 136 -12.32 23.17 2.80
C ALA A 136 -12.16 23.51 1.30
N ARG A 137 -10.96 23.28 0.74
CA ARG A 137 -10.69 23.44 -0.69
C ARG A 137 -11.63 22.58 -1.55
N GLY A 138 -11.84 21.31 -1.16
CA GLY A 138 -12.79 20.42 -1.83
C GLY A 138 -14.20 20.99 -1.87
N ARG A 139 -14.72 21.43 -0.71
CA ARG A 139 -16.06 22.05 -0.62
C ARG A 139 -16.20 23.32 -1.46
N LEU A 140 -15.17 24.18 -1.46
CA LEU A 140 -15.16 25.40 -2.28
C LEU A 140 -15.19 25.09 -3.78
N HIS A 141 -14.46 24.08 -4.23
CA HIS A 141 -14.52 23.63 -5.63
C HIS A 141 -15.90 23.04 -5.98
N GLU A 142 -16.51 22.26 -5.09
CA GLU A 142 -17.86 21.73 -5.31
C GLU A 142 -18.91 22.84 -5.43
N GLU A 143 -18.81 23.86 -4.59
CA GLU A 143 -19.69 25.03 -4.63
C GLU A 143 -19.48 25.84 -5.92
N LEU A 144 -18.22 26.05 -6.32
CA LEU A 144 -17.89 26.72 -7.58
C LEU A 144 -18.43 25.94 -8.79
N ASP A 145 -18.27 24.62 -8.79
CA ASP A 145 -18.78 23.74 -9.83
C ASP A 145 -20.31 23.71 -9.86
N ALA A 146 -21.00 23.96 -8.74
CA ALA A 146 -22.45 24.08 -8.68
C ALA A 146 -22.96 25.41 -9.28
N ILE A 147 -22.26 26.52 -8.99
CA ILE A 147 -22.51 27.81 -9.63
C ILE A 147 -22.33 27.68 -11.14
N TYR A 148 -21.21 27.12 -11.59
CA TYR A 148 -20.95 26.91 -13.00
C TYR A 148 -21.95 25.97 -13.66
N ARG A 149 -22.34 24.87 -13.01
CA ARG A 149 -23.39 24.01 -13.55
C ARG A 149 -24.69 24.77 -13.75
N THR A 150 -25.11 25.61 -12.81
CA THR A 150 -26.36 26.37 -12.94
C THR A 150 -26.31 27.39 -14.10
N ILE A 151 -25.12 27.94 -14.40
CA ILE A 151 -24.92 28.96 -15.43
C ILE A 151 -24.77 28.34 -16.82
N PHE A 152 -24.02 27.25 -16.91
CA PHE A 152 -23.62 26.58 -18.15
C PHE A 152 -24.38 25.26 -18.36
N GLU A 153 -25.56 25.09 -17.76
CA GLU A 153 -26.37 23.88 -17.98
C GLU A 153 -26.99 23.89 -19.38
N GLY A 154 -26.54 22.98 -20.24
CA GLY A 154 -27.06 22.85 -21.60
C GLY A 154 -26.18 23.57 -22.62
N ARG A 155 -26.71 23.76 -23.83
CA ARG A 155 -25.95 24.44 -24.90
C ARG A 155 -25.82 25.92 -24.60
N THR A 156 -24.59 26.40 -24.57
CA THR A 156 -24.28 27.80 -24.37
C THR A 156 -24.08 28.46 -25.74
N GLU A 157 -25.16 28.80 -26.44
CA GLU A 157 -25.11 29.31 -27.83
C GLU A 157 -24.21 30.53 -28.01
N ASP A 158 -24.10 31.38 -26.98
CA ASP A 158 -23.24 32.57 -26.96
C ASP A 158 -21.74 32.25 -26.69
N PHE A 159 -21.41 31.01 -26.27
CA PHE A 159 -20.07 30.59 -25.85
C PHE A 159 -19.68 29.20 -26.40
N PRO A 160 -19.51 29.05 -27.73
CA PRO A 160 -19.20 27.76 -28.36
C PRO A 160 -17.85 27.15 -27.92
N GLU A 161 -16.92 27.98 -27.45
CA GLU A 161 -15.62 27.53 -26.91
C GLU A 161 -15.79 26.77 -25.59
N GLU A 162 -16.77 27.15 -24.76
CA GLU A 162 -17.10 26.45 -23.50
C GLU A 162 -17.73 25.09 -23.79
N ASP A 163 -18.73 25.05 -24.68
CA ASP A 163 -19.40 23.81 -25.13
C ASP A 163 -18.38 22.80 -25.70
N ALA A 164 -17.42 23.28 -26.50
CA ALA A 164 -16.36 22.44 -27.06
C ALA A 164 -15.46 21.83 -25.97
N GLN A 165 -15.07 22.63 -24.97
CA GLN A 165 -14.23 22.17 -23.87
C GLN A 165 -14.99 21.25 -22.90
N GLU A 166 -16.29 21.46 -22.71
CA GLU A 166 -17.13 20.55 -21.92
C GLU A 166 -17.15 19.14 -22.55
N GLU A 167 -17.27 19.07 -23.88
CA GLU A 167 -17.22 17.79 -24.60
C GLU A 167 -15.85 17.11 -24.46
N VAL A 168 -14.74 17.85 -24.59
CA VAL A 168 -13.37 17.34 -24.35
C VAL A 168 -13.23 16.77 -22.93
N THR A 169 -13.70 17.52 -21.93
CA THR A 169 -13.65 17.10 -20.52
C THR A 169 -14.50 15.85 -20.28
N ARG A 170 -15.67 15.77 -20.92
CA ARG A 170 -16.57 14.61 -20.85
C ARG A 170 -15.94 13.36 -21.45
N LEU A 171 -15.28 13.49 -22.60
CA LEU A 171 -14.56 12.39 -23.25
C LEU A 171 -13.37 11.93 -22.38
N ALA A 172 -12.55 12.86 -21.89
CA ALA A 172 -11.42 12.54 -21.01
C ALA A 172 -11.87 11.84 -19.72
N ARG A 173 -12.96 12.29 -19.10
CA ARG A 173 -13.57 11.63 -17.92
C ARG A 173 -13.99 10.20 -18.21
N ARG A 174 -14.60 9.97 -19.39
CA ARG A 174 -15.05 8.65 -19.81
C ARG A 174 -13.86 7.72 -20.03
N GLU A 175 -12.81 8.18 -20.70
CA GLU A 175 -11.59 7.40 -20.91
C GLU A 175 -10.89 7.07 -19.58
N TYR A 176 -10.71 8.05 -18.70
CA TYR A 176 -10.14 7.84 -17.36
C TYR A 176 -10.95 6.79 -16.58
N GLY A 177 -12.28 6.91 -16.55
CA GLY A 177 -13.16 5.95 -15.88
C GLY A 177 -13.02 4.53 -16.43
N GLN A 178 -12.96 4.38 -17.76
CA GLN A 178 -12.77 3.06 -18.39
C GLN A 178 -11.40 2.46 -18.09
N ARG A 179 -10.32 3.23 -18.21
CA ARG A 179 -8.96 2.75 -17.89
C ARG A 179 -8.85 2.36 -16.42
N ARG A 180 -9.40 3.18 -15.52
CA ARG A 180 -9.41 2.92 -14.07
C ARG A 180 -10.17 1.64 -13.72
N GLN A 181 -11.33 1.42 -14.33
CA GLN A 181 -12.10 0.19 -14.12
C GLN A 181 -11.31 -1.04 -14.58
N ARG A 182 -10.74 -1.01 -15.79
CA ARG A 182 -9.92 -2.11 -16.31
C ARG A 182 -8.72 -2.39 -15.41
N TRP A 183 -8.02 -1.35 -14.94
CA TRP A 183 -6.91 -1.51 -14.00
C TRP A 183 -7.36 -2.14 -12.67
N SER A 184 -8.51 -1.73 -12.14
CA SER A 184 -9.10 -2.33 -10.94
C SER A 184 -9.36 -3.83 -11.13
N ASP A 185 -9.92 -4.22 -12.27
CA ASP A 185 -10.20 -5.63 -12.60
C ASP A 185 -8.89 -6.45 -12.68
N VAL A 186 -7.87 -5.92 -13.36
CA VAL A 186 -6.54 -6.55 -13.46
C VAL A 186 -5.85 -6.66 -12.11
N ARG A 187 -5.93 -5.63 -11.27
CA ARG A 187 -5.39 -5.64 -9.91
C ARG A 187 -6.08 -6.68 -9.03
N GLN A 188 -7.40 -6.80 -9.12
CA GLN A 188 -8.15 -7.83 -8.39
C GLN A 188 -7.78 -9.24 -8.89
N ALA A 189 -7.61 -9.42 -10.21
CA ALA A 189 -7.12 -10.67 -10.77
C ALA A 189 -5.70 -11.00 -10.29
N ALA A 190 -4.79 -10.02 -10.24
CA ALA A 190 -3.43 -10.18 -9.73
C ALA A 190 -3.42 -10.64 -8.25
N GLN A 191 -4.29 -10.07 -7.42
CA GLN A 191 -4.46 -10.50 -6.03
C GLN A 191 -4.98 -11.94 -5.92
N CYS A 192 -5.93 -12.33 -6.77
CA CYS A 192 -6.41 -13.70 -6.84
C CYS A 192 -5.28 -14.68 -7.21
N LEU A 193 -4.47 -14.35 -8.21
CA LEU A 193 -3.33 -15.18 -8.64
C LEU A 193 -2.22 -15.26 -7.58
N ALA A 194 -1.91 -14.15 -6.89
CA ALA A 194 -0.94 -14.16 -5.79
C ALA A 194 -1.40 -15.04 -4.62
N ARG A 195 -2.70 -14.97 -4.26
CA ARG A 195 -3.29 -15.87 -3.26
C ARG A 195 -3.29 -17.33 -3.73
N ALA A 196 -3.57 -17.57 -5.01
CA ALA A 196 -3.54 -18.91 -5.60
C ALA A 196 -2.12 -19.51 -5.52
N GLN A 197 -1.09 -18.68 -5.70
CA GLN A 197 0.33 -19.08 -5.61
C GLN A 197 0.73 -19.48 -4.19
N LEU A 198 0.28 -18.72 -3.18
CA LEU A 198 0.47 -19.12 -1.79
C LEU A 198 -0.23 -20.46 -1.49
N THR A 199 -1.47 -20.58 -1.95
CA THR A 199 -2.31 -21.77 -1.69
C THR A 199 -1.73 -23.04 -2.34
N ILE A 200 -1.22 -22.96 -3.57
CA ILE A 200 -0.63 -24.13 -4.24
C ILE A 200 0.71 -24.55 -3.61
N ARG A 201 1.49 -23.60 -3.05
CA ARG A 201 2.70 -23.91 -2.29
C ARG A 201 2.39 -24.62 -0.98
N GLU A 202 1.31 -24.25 -0.31
CA GLU A 202 0.80 -25.00 0.86
C GLU A 202 0.37 -26.42 0.46
N ALA A 203 -0.29 -26.59 -0.69
CA ALA A 203 -0.62 -27.91 -1.22
C ALA A 203 0.65 -28.76 -1.45
N MET A 204 1.67 -28.16 -2.07
CA MET A 204 2.97 -28.80 -2.30
C MET A 204 3.64 -29.22 -1.00
N PHE A 205 3.64 -28.36 0.01
CA PHE A 205 4.19 -28.68 1.34
C PHE A 205 3.54 -29.94 1.92
N HIS A 206 2.21 -30.04 1.88
CA HIS A 206 1.49 -31.21 2.37
C HIS A 206 1.76 -32.48 1.55
N LEU A 207 1.91 -32.36 0.22
CA LEU A 207 2.25 -33.50 -0.64
C LEU A 207 3.66 -34.02 -0.39
N VAL A 208 4.65 -33.14 -0.25
CA VAL A 208 6.04 -33.52 0.06
C VAL A 208 6.16 -34.12 1.45
N GLU A 209 5.41 -33.60 2.44
CA GLU A 209 5.36 -34.20 3.79
C GLU A 209 4.79 -35.62 3.73
N SER A 210 3.72 -35.82 2.96
CA SER A 210 3.09 -37.14 2.74
C SER A 210 4.01 -38.09 2.00
N LEU A 211 4.74 -37.62 0.97
CA LEU A 211 5.71 -38.42 0.22
C LEU A 211 6.85 -38.92 1.14
N ARG A 212 7.43 -38.02 1.95
CA ARG A 212 8.48 -38.36 2.92
C ARG A 212 8.03 -39.37 3.98
N GLN A 213 6.76 -39.31 4.39
CA GLN A 213 6.18 -40.30 5.31
C GLN A 213 6.08 -41.66 4.60
N SER A 214 5.55 -41.67 3.38
CA SER A 214 5.41 -42.89 2.55
C SER A 214 6.74 -43.58 2.28
N GLU A 215 7.80 -42.79 2.00
CA GLU A 215 9.16 -43.31 1.83
C GLU A 215 9.68 -43.97 3.12
N ARG A 216 9.47 -43.35 4.29
CA ARG A 216 9.90 -43.92 5.59
C ARG A 216 9.16 -45.23 5.92
N ASP A 217 7.89 -45.31 5.59
CA ASP A 217 7.07 -46.51 5.77
C ASP A 217 7.57 -47.65 4.87
N LEU A 218 7.96 -47.35 3.62
CA LEU A 218 8.56 -48.31 2.66
C LEU A 218 9.87 -48.93 3.19
N TRP A 219 10.66 -48.15 3.93
CA TRP A 219 11.91 -48.61 4.55
C TRP A 219 11.71 -49.30 5.93
N GLY A 220 10.46 -49.59 6.31
CA GLY A 220 10.13 -50.34 7.53
C GLY A 220 10.30 -49.55 8.83
N PHE A 221 10.48 -48.24 8.76
CA PHE A 221 10.56 -47.34 9.92
C PHE A 221 9.19 -46.80 10.36
N GLY A 222 8.10 -47.20 9.69
CA GLY A 222 6.72 -46.83 10.00
C GLY A 222 5.76 -48.00 9.87
N GLY A 223 4.55 -47.84 10.43
CA GLY A 223 3.53 -48.90 10.50
C GLY A 223 2.96 -49.27 9.12
N THR A 224 2.50 -50.51 8.97
CA THR A 224 1.99 -51.11 7.72
C THR A 224 0.61 -50.60 7.26
N LEU A 225 0.14 -49.47 7.79
CA LEU A 225 -1.15 -48.87 7.46
C LEU A 225 -0.94 -47.40 7.12
N ILE A 226 -1.61 -46.90 6.07
CA ILE A 226 -1.73 -45.46 5.80
C ILE A 226 -2.27 -44.80 7.07
N ASP A 227 -1.36 -44.16 7.83
CA ASP A 227 -1.68 -43.54 9.09
C ASP A 227 -2.66 -42.39 8.88
N TRP A 228 -3.51 -42.13 9.87
CA TRP A 228 -4.51 -41.05 9.85
C TRP A 228 -3.90 -39.68 9.49
N ARG A 229 -2.62 -39.49 9.82
CA ARG A 229 -1.82 -38.31 9.47
C ARG A 229 -1.65 -38.13 7.95
N GLN A 230 -1.34 -39.18 7.22
CA GLN A 230 -1.15 -39.16 5.77
C GLN A 230 -2.46 -38.83 5.04
N LYS A 231 -3.58 -39.40 5.51
CA LYS A 231 -4.94 -39.07 5.04
C LYS A 231 -5.26 -37.59 5.23
N ASN A 232 -4.89 -37.03 6.37
CA ASN A 232 -5.08 -35.61 6.66
C ASN A 232 -4.22 -34.72 5.75
N CYS A 233 -2.96 -35.08 5.48
CA CYS A 233 -2.10 -34.32 4.58
C CYS A 233 -2.64 -34.31 3.14
N LEU A 234 -3.06 -35.46 2.62
CA LEU A 234 -3.68 -35.56 1.28
C LEU A 234 -4.98 -34.78 1.18
N SER A 235 -5.86 -34.88 2.19
CA SER A 235 -7.11 -34.12 2.21
C SER A 235 -6.85 -32.61 2.24
N ARG A 236 -5.83 -32.16 2.98
CA ARG A 236 -5.43 -30.75 3.00
C ARG A 236 -4.86 -30.30 1.65
N ALA A 237 -4.02 -31.12 1.02
CA ALA A 237 -3.51 -30.84 -0.32
C ALA A 237 -4.65 -30.70 -1.35
N GLN A 238 -5.64 -31.60 -1.32
CA GLN A 238 -6.82 -31.53 -2.19
C GLN A 238 -7.65 -30.27 -1.98
N GLN A 239 -7.88 -29.90 -0.72
CA GLN A 239 -8.58 -28.66 -0.38
C GLN A 239 -7.85 -27.44 -0.96
N LYS A 240 -6.52 -27.41 -0.83
CA LYS A 240 -5.68 -26.32 -1.33
C LYS A 240 -5.65 -26.24 -2.85
N VAL A 241 -5.52 -27.38 -3.56
CA VAL A 241 -5.63 -27.42 -5.02
C VAL A 241 -6.99 -26.91 -5.50
N SER A 242 -8.07 -27.32 -4.83
CA SER A 242 -9.43 -26.85 -5.18
C SER A 242 -9.57 -25.34 -4.95
N GLN A 243 -9.02 -24.81 -3.86
CA GLN A 243 -8.97 -23.36 -3.59
C GLN A 243 -8.17 -22.60 -4.66
N THR A 244 -7.01 -23.12 -5.07
CA THR A 244 -6.21 -22.55 -6.16
C THR A 244 -7.00 -22.49 -7.47
N GLN A 245 -7.71 -23.57 -7.83
CA GLN A 245 -8.55 -23.60 -9.04
C GLN A 245 -9.66 -22.56 -9.00
N MET A 246 -10.35 -22.40 -7.86
CA MET A 246 -11.37 -21.37 -7.69
C MET A 246 -10.81 -19.95 -7.83
N LEU A 247 -9.65 -19.67 -7.22
CA LEU A 247 -8.99 -18.36 -7.30
C LEU A 247 -8.56 -18.03 -8.73
N VAL A 248 -8.03 -19.00 -9.47
CA VAL A 248 -7.70 -18.81 -10.89
C VAL A 248 -8.96 -18.59 -11.73
N ALA A 249 -10.02 -19.36 -11.50
CA ALA A 249 -11.29 -19.15 -12.19
C ALA A 249 -11.89 -17.76 -11.93
N GLN A 250 -11.75 -17.24 -10.70
CA GLN A 250 -12.13 -15.87 -10.36
C GLN A 250 -11.26 -14.85 -11.12
N ALA A 251 -9.94 -15.05 -11.17
CA ALA A 251 -9.03 -14.20 -11.93
C ALA A 251 -9.36 -14.19 -13.43
N THR A 252 -9.69 -15.33 -14.02
CA THR A 252 -10.11 -15.44 -15.44
C THR A 252 -11.40 -14.70 -15.76
N ARG A 253 -12.33 -14.58 -14.80
CA ARG A 253 -13.56 -13.79 -14.99
C ARG A 253 -13.30 -12.28 -15.01
N LEU A 254 -12.32 -11.84 -14.24
CA LEU A 254 -11.90 -10.44 -14.15
C LEU A 254 -11.01 -10.05 -15.33
N ASP A 255 -10.19 -10.97 -15.82
CA ASP A 255 -9.23 -10.73 -16.88
C ASP A 255 -9.09 -11.95 -17.80
N SER A 256 -9.56 -11.81 -19.04
CA SER A 256 -9.57 -12.88 -20.05
C SER A 256 -8.16 -13.30 -20.51
N ASN A 257 -7.12 -12.56 -20.16
CA ASN A 257 -5.74 -12.94 -20.48
C ASN A 257 -5.17 -13.99 -19.51
N VAL A 258 -5.85 -14.24 -18.39
CA VAL A 258 -5.47 -15.28 -17.42
C VAL A 258 -5.84 -16.65 -17.99
N GLN A 259 -4.85 -17.53 -18.09
CA GLN A 259 -5.01 -18.85 -18.68
C GLN A 259 -5.40 -19.87 -17.60
N PRO A 260 -6.25 -20.87 -17.92
CA PRO A 260 -6.54 -21.95 -17.01
C PRO A 260 -5.25 -22.71 -16.64
N LEU A 261 -5.18 -23.21 -15.41
CA LEU A 261 -4.04 -24.01 -14.98
C LEU A 261 -4.05 -25.40 -15.62
N PRO A 262 -2.87 -26.04 -15.77
CA PRO A 262 -2.79 -27.46 -16.07
C PRO A 262 -3.63 -28.30 -15.09
N ALA A 263 -4.14 -29.44 -15.57
CA ALA A 263 -4.84 -30.37 -14.72
C ALA A 263 -3.91 -30.86 -13.59
N MET A 264 -4.44 -30.83 -12.36
CA MET A 264 -3.79 -31.36 -11.16
C MET A 264 -4.64 -32.52 -10.68
N SER A 265 -4.26 -33.74 -11.05
CA SER A 265 -4.85 -34.96 -10.53
C SER A 265 -4.12 -35.32 -9.24
N LEU A 266 -4.84 -35.28 -8.13
CA LEU A 266 -4.33 -35.75 -6.85
C LEU A 266 -4.89 -37.14 -6.57
N VAL A 267 -4.12 -37.95 -5.84
CA VAL A 267 -4.56 -39.25 -5.34
C VAL A 267 -5.85 -39.06 -4.51
N GLN A 268 -6.97 -39.58 -5.02
CA GLN A 268 -8.28 -39.45 -4.39
C GLN A 268 -8.49 -40.52 -3.32
N ARG A 269 -9.29 -40.16 -2.30
CA ARG A 269 -9.66 -41.00 -1.15
C ARG A 269 -10.23 -42.36 -1.53
N ASP A 270 -10.93 -42.46 -2.65
CA ASP A 270 -11.63 -43.68 -3.09
C ASP A 270 -10.67 -44.76 -3.61
N TRP A 271 -9.44 -44.38 -4.00
CA TRP A 271 -8.39 -45.32 -4.36
C TRP A 271 -7.82 -46.07 -3.13
N ILE A 272 -7.96 -45.47 -1.95
CA ILE A 272 -7.46 -46.01 -0.68
C ILE A 272 -8.46 -47.03 -0.08
N GLY A 273 -9.75 -46.92 -0.42
CA GLY A 273 -10.79 -47.81 0.10
C GLY A 273 -10.96 -49.13 -0.65
N GLY A 274 -10.51 -49.22 -1.90
CA GLY A 274 -10.81 -50.33 -2.82
C GLY A 274 -9.73 -51.39 -3.02
N MET A 275 -8.53 -51.22 -2.47
CA MET A 275 -7.40 -52.17 -2.66
C MET A 275 -6.81 -52.60 -1.31
N LEU A 276 -7.52 -53.47 -0.61
CA LEU A 276 -7.00 -54.28 0.50
C LEU A 276 -6.32 -55.55 -0.05
N CYS A 277 -5.27 -55.42 -0.86
CA CYS A 277 -4.46 -56.56 -1.30
C CYS A 277 -2.95 -56.24 -1.28
N ASP A 278 -2.22 -57.00 -0.46
CA ASP A 278 -0.77 -57.22 -0.32
C ASP A 278 0.20 -56.01 -0.25
N THR A 279 0.79 -55.89 0.94
CA THR A 279 1.53 -54.81 1.60
C THR A 279 2.87 -54.39 0.98
N PHE A 280 3.12 -54.59 -0.32
CA PHE A 280 4.36 -54.09 -0.97
C PHE A 280 4.07 -53.47 -2.35
N LEU A 281 3.30 -54.16 -3.19
CA LEU A 281 2.89 -53.65 -4.50
C LEU A 281 1.98 -52.41 -4.38
N PHE A 282 1.16 -52.36 -3.32
CA PHE A 282 0.36 -51.19 -2.97
C PHE A 282 1.23 -49.96 -2.64
N HIS A 283 2.32 -50.13 -1.88
CA HIS A 283 3.19 -49.01 -1.51
C HIS A 283 3.99 -48.46 -2.70
N LEU A 284 4.44 -49.32 -3.62
CA LEU A 284 5.12 -48.88 -4.85
C LEU A 284 4.19 -48.08 -5.78
N ASN A 285 2.99 -48.63 -6.06
CA ASN A 285 2.01 -47.92 -6.89
C ASN A 285 1.53 -46.61 -6.24
N PHE A 286 1.34 -46.60 -4.92
CA PHE A 286 0.95 -45.39 -4.19
C PHE A 286 2.06 -44.33 -4.19
N LEU A 287 3.33 -44.75 -4.03
CA LEU A 287 4.48 -43.85 -4.12
C LEU A 287 4.58 -43.22 -5.52
N ASP A 288 4.40 -44.00 -6.58
CA ASP A 288 4.39 -43.49 -7.96
C ASP A 288 3.27 -42.46 -8.19
N LEU A 289 2.06 -42.73 -7.68
CA LEU A 289 0.93 -41.80 -7.76
C LEU A 289 1.17 -40.50 -6.96
N MET A 290 1.83 -40.59 -5.81
CA MET A 290 2.24 -39.44 -5.00
C MET A 290 3.30 -38.59 -5.72
N GLN A 291 4.29 -39.24 -6.34
CA GLN A 291 5.31 -38.57 -7.13
C GLN A 291 4.69 -37.87 -8.35
N GLN A 292 3.74 -38.51 -9.04
CA GLN A 292 2.97 -37.89 -10.13
C GLN A 292 2.18 -36.67 -9.65
N SER A 293 1.48 -36.77 -8.51
CA SER A 293 0.74 -35.65 -7.91
C SER A 293 1.65 -34.46 -7.61
N VAL A 294 2.86 -34.71 -7.07
CA VAL A 294 3.87 -33.67 -6.83
C VAL A 294 4.32 -33.02 -8.15
N LEU A 295 4.60 -33.81 -9.18
CA LEU A 295 5.00 -33.29 -10.50
C LEU A 295 3.93 -32.41 -11.13
N GLU A 296 2.66 -32.83 -11.07
CA GLU A 296 1.54 -32.08 -11.64
C GLU A 296 1.28 -30.76 -10.91
N VAL A 297 1.30 -30.77 -9.56
CA VAL A 297 1.19 -29.55 -8.77
C VAL A 297 2.38 -28.63 -9.01
N ASN A 298 3.58 -29.17 -9.23
CA ASN A 298 4.77 -28.37 -9.52
C ASN A 298 4.66 -27.67 -10.87
N ARG A 299 4.21 -28.39 -11.92
CA ARG A 299 3.94 -27.80 -13.24
C ARG A 299 2.88 -26.70 -13.17
N ALA A 300 1.84 -26.91 -12.36
CA ALA A 300 0.81 -25.90 -12.15
C ALA A 300 1.33 -24.68 -11.36
N GLU A 301 2.22 -24.86 -10.39
CA GLU A 301 2.89 -23.74 -9.69
C GLU A 301 3.78 -22.95 -10.63
N GLU A 302 4.58 -23.61 -11.46
CA GLU A 302 5.44 -22.95 -12.45
C GLU A 302 4.62 -22.13 -13.47
N ALA A 303 3.54 -22.72 -13.98
CA ALA A 303 2.60 -22.04 -14.87
C ALA A 303 1.96 -20.82 -14.17
N LEU A 304 1.51 -20.99 -12.92
CA LEU A 304 0.92 -19.92 -12.13
C LEU A 304 1.92 -18.80 -11.83
N ALA A 305 3.17 -19.14 -11.49
CA ALA A 305 4.23 -18.19 -11.23
C ALA A 305 4.56 -17.35 -12.47
N ALA A 306 4.55 -17.97 -13.66
CA ALA A 306 4.68 -17.24 -14.93
C ALA A 306 3.50 -16.28 -15.16
N GLN A 307 2.27 -16.70 -14.84
CA GLN A 307 1.09 -15.84 -14.95
C GLN A 307 1.11 -14.67 -13.96
N VAL A 308 1.54 -14.90 -12.70
CA VAL A 308 1.71 -13.85 -11.70
C VAL A 308 2.69 -12.77 -12.18
N ARG A 309 3.83 -13.17 -12.74
CA ARG A 309 4.80 -12.21 -13.31
C ARG A 309 4.19 -11.39 -14.46
N ARG A 310 3.45 -12.05 -15.37
CA ARG A 310 2.80 -11.38 -16.51
C ARG A 310 1.74 -10.38 -16.06
N ILE A 311 0.88 -10.76 -15.12
CA ILE A 311 -0.19 -9.88 -14.66
C ILE A 311 0.36 -8.69 -13.85
N GLN A 312 1.43 -8.88 -13.08
CA GLN A 312 2.09 -7.79 -12.35
C GLN A 312 2.70 -6.76 -13.31
N SER A 313 3.38 -7.22 -14.38
CA SER A 313 3.89 -6.32 -15.42
C SER A 313 2.75 -5.55 -16.11
N ARG A 314 1.64 -6.23 -16.41
CA ARG A 314 0.48 -5.56 -17.01
C ARG A 314 -0.18 -4.58 -16.04
N GLU A 315 -0.27 -4.92 -14.75
CA GLU A 315 -0.81 -4.04 -13.72
C GLU A 315 -0.01 -2.74 -13.65
N THR A 316 1.33 -2.82 -13.69
CA THR A 316 2.19 -1.63 -13.68
C THR A 316 2.03 -0.79 -14.95
N ASP A 317 1.95 -1.43 -16.13
CA ASP A 317 1.74 -0.71 -17.39
C ASP A 317 0.37 -0.02 -17.43
N MET A 318 -0.67 -0.71 -16.96
CA MET A 318 -2.02 -0.14 -16.88
C MET A 318 -2.13 0.96 -15.83
N GLN A 319 -1.39 0.85 -14.72
CA GLN A 319 -1.30 1.93 -13.74
C GLN A 319 -0.75 3.21 -14.38
N ALA A 320 0.31 3.09 -15.19
CA ALA A 320 0.86 4.24 -15.92
C ALA A 320 -0.16 4.84 -16.90
N GLN A 321 -0.93 4.00 -17.63
CA GLN A 321 -1.98 4.47 -18.54
C GLN A 321 -3.16 5.14 -17.82
N VAL A 322 -3.51 4.68 -16.61
CA VAL A 322 -4.53 5.32 -15.77
C VAL A 322 -4.03 6.68 -15.29
N GLU A 323 -2.76 6.77 -14.92
CA GLU A 323 -2.15 8.01 -14.45
C GLU A 323 -2.05 9.04 -15.58
N GLU A 324 -1.66 8.64 -16.78
CA GLU A 324 -1.69 9.48 -17.98
C GLU A 324 -3.11 10.02 -18.22
N ALA A 325 -4.13 9.15 -18.25
CA ALA A 325 -5.50 9.58 -18.47
C ALA A 325 -6.06 10.43 -17.31
N ARG A 326 -5.57 10.23 -16.08
CA ARG A 326 -5.88 11.08 -14.91
C ARG A 326 -5.38 12.49 -15.16
N VAL A 327 -4.12 12.64 -15.57
CA VAL A 327 -3.53 13.94 -15.89
C VAL A 327 -4.30 14.61 -17.02
N THR A 328 -4.59 13.90 -18.11
CA THR A 328 -5.39 14.46 -19.22
C THR A 328 -6.77 14.95 -18.75
N PHE A 329 -7.46 14.18 -17.91
CA PHE A 329 -8.75 14.57 -17.35
C PHE A 329 -8.64 15.80 -16.42
N GLU A 330 -7.62 15.83 -15.55
CA GLU A 330 -7.39 16.95 -14.63
C GLU A 330 -7.05 18.24 -15.38
N THR A 331 -6.22 18.16 -16.41
CA THR A 331 -5.93 19.30 -17.31
C THR A 331 -7.19 19.78 -18.01
N ALA A 332 -7.96 18.88 -18.64
CA ALA A 332 -9.21 19.27 -19.31
C ALA A 332 -10.21 19.94 -18.35
N GLN A 333 -10.29 19.47 -17.11
CA GLN A 333 -11.13 20.07 -16.06
C GLN A 333 -10.61 21.45 -15.61
N GLN A 334 -9.30 21.64 -15.53
CA GLN A 334 -8.70 22.94 -15.26
C GLN A 334 -9.00 23.93 -16.38
N ASP A 335 -8.79 23.53 -17.63
CA ASP A 335 -9.07 24.35 -18.82
C ASP A 335 -10.56 24.74 -18.88
N LEU A 336 -11.46 23.78 -18.63
CA LEU A 336 -12.91 24.07 -18.58
C LEU A 336 -13.26 25.10 -17.51
N ARG A 337 -12.67 24.99 -16.30
CA ARG A 337 -12.89 25.98 -15.23
C ARG A 337 -12.32 27.34 -15.61
N GLN A 338 -11.18 27.39 -16.27
CA GLN A 338 -10.58 28.63 -16.74
C GLN A 338 -11.46 29.32 -17.78
N ILE A 339 -11.95 28.59 -18.78
CA ILE A 339 -12.88 29.14 -19.79
C ILE A 339 -14.16 29.64 -19.12
N ARG A 340 -14.75 28.84 -18.21
CA ARG A 340 -15.95 29.23 -17.47
C ARG A 340 -15.72 30.48 -16.61
N TYR A 341 -14.55 30.61 -16.00
CA TYR A 341 -14.16 31.83 -15.28
C TYR A 341 -14.07 33.04 -16.21
N GLU A 342 -13.41 32.92 -17.35
CA GLU A 342 -13.27 34.01 -18.32
C GLU A 342 -14.62 34.45 -18.88
N VAL A 343 -15.48 33.48 -19.21
CA VAL A 343 -16.86 33.75 -19.65
C VAL A 343 -17.66 34.44 -18.54
N PHE A 344 -17.55 33.95 -17.30
CA PHE A 344 -18.20 34.57 -16.15
C PHE A 344 -17.78 36.03 -15.97
N MET A 345 -16.48 36.33 -16.05
CA MET A 345 -15.96 37.69 -15.90
C MET A 345 -16.40 38.60 -17.06
N LYS A 346 -16.35 38.12 -18.31
CA LYS A 346 -16.81 38.87 -19.49
C LYS A 346 -18.30 39.21 -19.42
N ALA A 347 -19.12 38.30 -18.90
CA ALA A 347 -20.57 38.50 -18.78
C ALA A 347 -20.97 39.28 -17.52
N ALA A 348 -20.16 39.26 -16.46
CA ALA A 348 -20.39 39.99 -15.21
C ALA A 348 -20.04 41.49 -15.28
N ASP A 349 -19.22 41.90 -16.26
CA ASP A 349 -18.88 43.29 -16.57
C ASP A 349 -18.94 43.52 -18.10
N PRO A 350 -20.15 43.62 -18.69
CA PRO A 350 -20.29 43.79 -20.12
C PRO A 350 -19.68 45.14 -20.58
N PRO A 351 -19.02 45.20 -21.75
CA PRO A 351 -18.49 46.44 -22.29
C PRO A 351 -19.61 47.49 -22.43
N PRO A 352 -19.32 48.79 -22.24
CA PRO A 352 -20.34 49.83 -22.34
C PRO A 352 -21.02 49.75 -23.71
N PRO A 353 -22.35 49.90 -23.78
CA PRO A 353 -23.06 49.83 -25.06
C PRO A 353 -22.47 50.87 -26.01
N TYR A 354 -22.16 50.47 -27.23
CA TYR A 354 -21.81 51.41 -28.30
C TYR A 354 -22.97 52.40 -28.42
N THR A 355 -22.77 53.62 -27.96
CA THR A 355 -23.66 54.73 -28.28
C THR A 355 -23.48 54.99 -29.76
N ASP A 356 -24.47 54.62 -30.57
CA ASP A 356 -24.64 55.14 -31.92
C ASP A 356 -24.59 56.66 -31.81
N GLN A 357 -23.48 57.26 -32.28
CA GLN A 357 -23.45 58.69 -32.50
C GLN A 357 -24.50 59.00 -33.57
N PRO A 358 -25.48 59.88 -33.30
CA PRO A 358 -26.46 60.24 -34.31
C PRO A 358 -25.72 60.82 -35.50
N SER A 359 -25.91 60.18 -36.66
CA SER A 359 -25.49 60.69 -37.95
C SER A 359 -26.00 62.12 -38.10
N VAL A 360 -25.09 63.09 -38.04
CA VAL A 360 -25.40 64.49 -38.35
C VAL A 360 -25.83 64.53 -39.80
N GLY A 361 -27.15 64.63 -40.01
CA GLY A 361 -27.74 64.87 -41.32
C GLY A 361 -27.24 66.22 -41.83
N ILE A 362 -26.43 66.17 -42.89
CA ILE A 362 -26.09 67.34 -43.68
C ILE A 362 -27.28 67.56 -44.62
N SER A 363 -28.13 68.51 -44.28
CA SER A 363 -29.13 69.07 -45.20
C SER A 363 -28.41 70.01 -46.17
N THR A 364 -28.50 69.71 -47.47
CA THR A 364 -28.22 70.66 -48.56
C THR A 364 -29.51 71.27 -49.09
#